data_AF-A0A835PQD9-F1
#
_entry.id   AF-A0A835PQD9-F1
#
_cell.length_a   1.000
_cell.length_b   1.000
_cell.length_c   1.000
_cell.angle_alpha   90.00
_cell.angle_beta   90.00
_cell.angle_gamma   90.00
#
_symmetry.space_group_name_H-M   'P 1'
#
loop_
_entity.id
_entity.type
_entity.pdbx_description
1 polymer ?
#
loop_
_entity_poly.entity_id
_entity_poly.type
_entity_poly.pdbx_seq_one_letter_code
_entity_poly.pdbx_strand_id
1 'polypeptide(L)'
;MLGWLLRIPPVLTKAEEEEELVNAHRRQVEETIDIVREEMKLLEAADDPGNQLDEYISKLNAVLSRKAVGIANLQARLALFQRRLTEHNVLVSS
;
A
#
# COMPACT_ATOMS: atom_id res chain seq x y z
N MET A 1 4.00 -44.10 4.52
CA MET A 1 3.34 -43.04 5.31
C MET A 1 3.62 -41.69 4.64
N LEU A 2 2.71 -41.21 3.80
CA LEU A 2 2.79 -39.88 3.19
C LEU A 2 1.53 -39.13 3.63
N GLY A 3 1.65 -38.39 4.73
CA GLY A 3 0.57 -37.64 5.36
C GLY A 3 0.97 -36.18 5.56
N TRP A 4 1.50 -35.55 4.50
CA TRP A 4 1.64 -34.09 4.43
C TRP A 4 0.73 -33.61 3.32
N LEU A 5 -0.58 -33.70 3.56
CA LEU A 5 -1.55 -32.94 2.78
C LEU A 5 -1.29 -31.47 3.08
N LEU A 6 -0.91 -30.76 2.02
CA LEU A 6 -0.91 -29.32 1.85
C LEU A 6 -2.08 -28.71 2.64
N ARG A 7 -1.82 -28.19 3.84
CA ARG A 7 -2.83 -27.43 4.57
C ARG A 7 -2.95 -26.09 3.86
N ILE A 8 -3.83 -26.05 2.87
CA ILE A 8 -4.21 -24.81 2.19
C ILE A 8 -4.70 -23.87 3.31
N PRO A 9 -4.08 -22.69 3.48
CA PRO A 9 -4.54 -21.74 4.50
C PRO A 9 -6.00 -21.36 4.20
N PRO A 10 -6.84 -21.17 5.24
CA PRO A 10 -8.22 -20.78 5.03
C PRO A 10 -8.29 -19.45 4.26
N VAL A 11 -9.19 -19.38 3.28
CA VAL A 11 -9.58 -18.12 2.66
C VAL A 11 -10.20 -17.26 3.76
N LEU A 12 -9.77 -16.00 3.88
CA LEU A 12 -10.31 -15.06 4.86
C LEU A 12 -11.83 -14.90 4.67
N THR A 13 -12.55 -14.70 5.76
CA THR A 13 -13.96 -14.31 5.70
C THR A 13 -14.10 -12.89 5.15
N LYS A 14 -15.25 -12.55 4.55
CA LYS A 14 -15.51 -11.20 4.01
C LYS A 14 -15.20 -10.09 5.03
N ALA A 15 -15.54 -10.30 6.30
CA ALA A 15 -15.29 -9.33 7.37
C ALA A 15 -13.78 -9.17 7.65
N GLU A 16 -13.02 -10.27 7.67
CA GLU A 16 -11.57 -10.23 7.84
C GLU A 16 -10.88 -9.53 6.65
N GLU A 17 -11.36 -9.74 5.42
CA GLU A 17 -10.81 -9.06 4.24
C GLU A 17 -11.10 -7.55 4.22
N GLU A 18 -12.30 -7.16 4.65
CA GLU A 18 -12.68 -5.75 4.82
C GLU A 18 -11.81 -5.09 5.89
N GLU A 19 -11.64 -5.75 7.04
CA GLU A 19 -10.77 -5.28 8.11
C GLU A 19 -9.31 -5.15 7.66
N GLU A 20 -8.79 -6.12 6.90
CA GLU A 20 -7.44 -6.06 6.34
C GLU A 20 -7.28 -4.87 5.39
N LEU A 21 -8.26 -4.61 4.52
CA LEU A 21 -8.24 -3.47 3.59
C LEU A 21 -8.25 -2.13 4.36
N VAL A 22 -9.13 -1.98 5.35
CA VAL A 22 -9.22 -0.76 6.17
C VAL A 22 -7.92 -0.56 6.96
N ASN A 23 -7.36 -1.61 7.53
CA ASN A 23 -6.08 -1.55 8.23
C ASN A 23 -4.92 -1.17 7.30
N ALA A 24 -4.88 -1.74 6.09
CA ALA A 24 -3.89 -1.37 5.09
C ALA A 24 -4.03 0.10 4.66
N HIS A 25 -5.26 0.59 4.49
CA HIS A 25 -5.49 2.00 4.20
C HIS A 25 -5.02 2.91 5.33
N ARG A 26 -5.33 2.57 6.59
CA ARG A 26 -4.88 3.36 7.76
C ARG A 26 -3.36 3.46 7.82
N ARG A 27 -2.65 2.34 7.66
CA ARG A 27 -1.18 2.32 7.60
C ARG A 27 -0.64 3.17 6.45
N GLN A 28 -1.25 3.08 5.27
CA GLN A 28 -0.84 3.87 4.11
C GLN A 28 -1.01 5.39 4.37
N VAL A 29 -2.06 5.81 5.08
CA VAL A 29 -2.25 7.21 5.50
C VAL A 29 -1.14 7.63 6.47
N GLU A 30 -0.83 6.81 7.47
CA GLU A 30 0.26 7.09 8.43
C GLU A 30 1.62 7.21 7.73
N GLU A 31 1.95 6.27 6.84
CA GLU A 31 3.17 6.32 6.02
C GLU A 31 3.22 7.56 5.13
N THR A 32 2.06 7.99 4.59
CA THR A 32 1.98 9.20 3.77
C THR A 32 2.30 10.45 4.58
N ILE A 33 1.89 10.51 5.85
CA ILE A 33 2.22 11.63 6.73
C ILE A 33 3.73 11.72 6.93
N ASP A 34 4.41 10.58 7.13
CA ASP A 34 5.87 10.56 7.26
C ASP A 34 6.58 10.97 5.97
N ILE A 35 6.08 10.53 4.81
CA ILE A 35 6.59 10.97 3.52
C ILE A 35 6.42 12.48 3.33
N VAL A 36 5.26 13.04 3.68
CA VAL A 36 5.01 14.49 3.57
C VAL A 36 5.98 15.27 4.45
N ARG A 37 6.29 14.80 5.67
CA ARG A 37 7.29 15.44 6.53
C ARG A 37 8.69 15.43 5.90
N GLU A 38 9.06 14.35 5.23
CA GLU A 38 10.32 14.27 4.50
C GLU A 38 10.36 15.20 3.29
N GLU A 39 9.26 15.31 2.54
CA GLU A 39 9.12 16.25 1.45
C GLU A 39 9.22 17.70 1.90
N MET A 40 8.61 18.07 3.03
CA MET A 40 8.74 19.43 3.56
C MET A 40 10.21 19.77 3.85
N LYS A 41 10.96 18.84 4.47
CA LYS A 41 12.41 19.02 4.68
C LYS A 41 13.19 19.13 3.37
N LEU A 42 12.78 18.37 2.37
CA LEU A 42 13.43 18.40 1.05
C LEU A 42 13.18 19.74 0.34
N LEU A 43 11.99 20.33 0.50
CA LEU A 43 11.66 21.67 0.00
C LEU A 43 12.43 22.75 0.75
N GLU A 44 12.49 22.68 2.08
CA GLU A 44 13.30 23.60 2.89
C GLU A 44 14.78 23.58 2.46
N ALA A 45 15.34 22.40 2.18
CA ALA A 45 16.70 22.27 1.69
C ALA A 45 16.87 22.81 0.26
N ALA A 46 15.83 22.77 -0.58
CA ALA A 46 15.90 23.29 -1.95
C ALA A 46 15.98 24.82 -2.00
N ASP A 47 15.47 25.49 -0.97
CA ASP A 47 15.53 26.95 -0.83
C ASP A 47 16.92 27.44 -0.35
N ASP A 48 17.79 26.53 0.13
CA ASP A 48 19.17 26.86 0.50
C ASP A 48 20.07 26.92 -0.77
N PRO A 49 20.66 28.09 -1.10
CA PRO A 49 21.54 28.23 -2.26
C PRO A 49 22.83 27.41 -2.18
N GLY A 50 23.16 26.83 -1.02
CA GLY A 50 24.28 25.90 -0.84
C GLY A 50 23.96 24.43 -1.10
N ASN A 51 22.69 24.08 -1.33
CA ASN A 51 22.28 22.69 -1.48
C ASN A 51 22.63 22.11 -2.86
N GLN A 52 23.07 20.84 -2.87
CA GLN A 52 23.48 20.18 -4.11
C GLN A 52 22.26 19.66 -4.87
N LEU A 53 22.10 20.13 -6.11
CA LEU A 53 20.97 19.76 -6.99
C LEU A 53 20.86 18.23 -7.18
N ASP A 54 21.99 17.53 -7.29
CA ASP A 54 22.02 16.07 -7.47
C ASP A 54 21.47 15.31 -6.25
N GLU A 55 21.74 15.82 -5.04
CA GLU A 55 21.20 15.24 -3.80
C GLU A 55 19.69 15.46 -3.71
N TYR A 56 19.22 16.65 -4.08
CA TYR A 56 17.79 16.95 -4.16
C TYR A 56 17.06 16.01 -5.13
N ILE A 57 17.58 15.86 -6.36
CA ILE A 57 16.98 15.00 -7.39
C ILE A 57 16.93 13.54 -6.91
N SER A 58 18.03 13.05 -6.32
CA SER A 58 18.11 11.67 -5.83
C SER A 58 17.11 11.39 -4.71
N LYS A 59 16.99 12.31 -3.73
CA LYS A 59 16.01 12.20 -2.63
C LYS A 59 14.58 12.31 -3.14
N LEU A 60 14.31 13.23 -4.05
CA LEU A 60 12.98 13.39 -4.66
C LEU A 60 12.56 12.09 -5.37
N ASN A 61 13.46 11.48 -6.14
CA ASN A 61 13.18 10.22 -6.82
C ASN A 61 12.85 9.08 -5.84
N ALA A 62 13.58 9.01 -4.71
CA ALA A 62 13.31 8.01 -3.66
C ALA A 62 11.95 8.23 -2.96
N VAL A 63 11.59 9.48 -2.67
CA VAL A 63 10.27 9.86 -2.15
C VAL A 63 9.16 9.45 -3.12
N LEU A 64 9.27 9.82 -4.40
CA LEU A 64 8.27 9.53 -5.42
C LEU A 64 8.11 8.02 -5.63
N SER A 65 9.22 7.28 -5.64
CA SER A 65 9.20 5.82 -5.75
C SER A 65 8.46 5.16 -4.59
N ARG A 66 8.68 5.61 -3.35
CA ARG A 66 7.94 5.10 -2.17
C ARG A 66 6.45 5.41 -2.26
N LYS A 67 6.06 6.61 -2.67
CA LYS A 67 4.65 6.96 -2.90
C LYS A 67 3.99 6.04 -3.92
N ALA A 68 4.67 5.81 -5.05
CA ALA A 68 4.16 4.93 -6.11
C ALA A 68 3.93 3.49 -5.60
N VAL A 69 4.89 2.94 -4.84
CA VAL A 69 4.76 1.61 -4.23
C VAL A 69 3.61 1.55 -3.23
N GLY A 70 3.49 2.54 -2.33
CA GLY A 70 2.42 2.60 -1.34
C GLY A 70 1.02 2.65 -1.98
N ILE A 71 0.86 3.47 -3.02
CA ILE A 71 -0.39 3.58 -3.79
C ILE A 71 -0.70 2.26 -4.51
N ALA A 72 0.29 1.69 -5.22
CA ALA A 72 0.11 0.45 -5.96
C ALA A 72 -0.30 -0.71 -5.04
N ASN A 73 0.30 -0.80 -3.85
CA ASN A 73 -0.05 -1.81 -2.86
C ASN A 73 -1.50 -1.68 -2.37
N LEU A 74 -1.95 -0.46 -2.05
CA LEU A 74 -3.32 -0.23 -1.60
C LEU A 74 -4.32 -0.50 -2.73
N GLN A 75 -4.02 -0.09 -3.96
CA GLN A 75 -4.84 -0.38 -5.14
C GLN A 75 -4.97 -1.88 -5.40
N ALA A 76 -3.90 -2.66 -5.26
CA ALA A 76 -3.94 -4.10 -5.43
C ALA A 76 -4.86 -4.78 -4.40
N ARG A 77 -4.79 -4.35 -3.13
CA ARG A 77 -5.67 -4.85 -2.06
C ARG A 77 -7.13 -4.48 -2.31
N LEU A 78 -7.38 -3.24 -2.73
CA LEU A 78 -8.72 -2.77 -3.07
C LEU A 78 -9.32 -3.57 -4.24
N ALA A 79 -8.55 -3.76 -5.31
CA ALA A 79 -9.00 -4.52 -6.49
C ALA A 79 -9.31 -5.98 -6.13
N LEU A 80 -8.49 -6.60 -5.27
CA LEU A 80 -8.73 -7.95 -4.80
C LEU A 80 -10.02 -8.06 -3.99
N PHE A 81 -10.27 -7.12 -3.07
CA PHE A 81 -11.50 -7.06 -2.29
C PHE A 81 -12.73 -6.86 -3.19
N GLN A 82 -12.67 -5.93 -4.14
CA GLN A 82 -13.76 -5.67 -5.11
C GLN A 82 -14.09 -6.90 -5.96
N ARG A 83 -13.06 -7.61 -6.44
CA ARG A 83 -13.23 -8.85 -7.19
C ARG A 83 -13.99 -9.89 -6.36
N ARG A 84 -13.59 -10.11 -5.10
CA ARG A 84 -14.23 -11.09 -4.22
C ARG A 84 -15.67 -10.72 -3.87
N LEU A 85 -15.98 -9.43 -3.66
CA LEU A 85 -17.37 -8.99 -3.49
C LEU A 85 -18.26 -9.38 -4.68
N THR A 86 -17.72 -9.29 -5.90
CA THR A 86 -18.46 -9.64 -7.11
C THR A 86 -18.65 -11.16 -7.22
N GLU A 87 -17.60 -11.95 -6.98
CA GLU A 87 -17.68 -13.42 -6.97
C GLU A 87 -18.70 -13.93 -5.93
N HIS A 88 -18.71 -13.37 -4.72
CA HIS A 88 -19.69 -13.73 -3.68
C HIS A 88 -21.14 -13.33 -4.03
N ASN A 89 -21.35 -12.18 -4.67
CA ASN A 89 -22.70 -11.74 -5.08
C ASN A 89 -23.28 -12.64 -6.20
N VAL A 90 -22.43 -13.16 -7.09
CA VAL A 90 -22.86 -14.09 -8.15
C VAL A 90 -23.24 -15.45 -7.56
N LEU A 91 -22.49 -15.97 -6.58
CA LEU A 91 -22.74 -17.29 -5.97
C LEU A 91 -23.96 -17.34 -5.04
N VAL A 92 -24.41 -16.22 -4.50
CA VAL A 92 -25.59 -16.15 -3.61
C VAL A 92 -26.92 -16.05 -4.39
N SER A 93 -26.87 -15.84 -5.71
CA SER A 93 -28.06 -15.63 -6.56
C SER A 93 -28.42 -16.82 -7.46
N SER A 94 -27.85 -18.01 -7.24
CA SER A 94 -28.11 -19.24 -8.01
C SER A 94 -28.81 -20.32 -7.21
#